data_AF-A0AAD9TEW3-F1
#
_entry.id   AF-A0AAD9TEW3-F1
#
_cell.length_a   1.000
_cell.length_b   1.000
_cell.length_c   1.000
_cell.angle_alpha   90.00
_cell.angle_beta   90.00
_cell.angle_gamma   90.00
#
_symmetry.space_group_name_H-M   'P 1'
#
loop_
_entity.id
_entity.type
_entity.pdbx_description
1 polymer ?
#
loop_
_entity_poly.entity_id
_entity_poly.type
_entity_poly.pdbx_seq_one_letter_code
_entity_poly.pdbx_strand_id
1 'polypeptide(L)'
;MKYLNPMDFYGEIFKDILKKEDYLKPGRLLGLDVSDKYVSLAVSDWKNKTAVPLRALDRLEINMDLMADMIQSLISEHNLVGFVVGIKHAKPMDAQTRNFIDHLCKTGKVQGLEYTIWEFGITSKPLVIQIVRSFRCVTECRICIQTASEIYIREFASALASAALGHVTNNYEKCYAVCALQGYLDCTNKMVKEDWD
;
A
#
# COMPACT_ATOMS: atom_id res chain seq x y z
N MET A 1 8.67 0.00 14.48
CA MET A 1 9.28 -0.38 13.19
C MET A 1 10.54 0.45 12.92
N LYS A 2 11.51 -0.10 12.17
CA LYS A 2 12.77 0.59 11.81
C LYS A 2 12.68 1.15 10.39
N TYR A 3 13.14 2.38 10.17
CA TYR A 3 13.24 2.95 8.82
C TYR A 3 14.41 2.37 8.06
N LEU A 4 14.19 2.00 6.80
CA LEU A 4 15.21 1.72 5.80
C LEU A 4 14.95 2.57 4.56
N ASN A 5 16.02 3.07 3.94
CA ASN A 5 15.86 3.67 2.61
C ASN A 5 15.40 2.60 1.60
N PRO A 6 14.81 2.98 0.46
CA PRO A 6 14.17 2.00 -0.44
C PRO A 6 15.10 0.89 -0.95
N MET A 7 16.39 1.17 -1.13
CA MET A 7 17.37 0.19 -1.59
C MET A 7 17.77 -0.79 -0.49
N ASP A 8 18.02 -0.29 0.72
CA ASP A 8 18.31 -1.15 1.89
C ASP A 8 17.09 -2.02 2.22
N PHE A 9 15.88 -1.45 2.17
CA PHE A 9 14.65 -2.21 2.37
C PHE A 9 14.48 -3.33 1.33
N TYR A 10 14.80 -3.04 0.06
CA TYR A 10 14.81 -4.05 -0.98
C TYR A 10 15.83 -5.16 -0.67
N GLY A 11 17.08 -4.78 -0.36
CA GLY A 11 18.17 -5.73 -0.13
C GLY A 11 18.00 -6.60 1.12
N GLU A 12 17.60 -6.00 2.24
CA GLU A 12 17.50 -6.65 3.56
C GLU A 12 16.23 -7.50 3.72
N ILE A 13 15.13 -7.12 3.06
CA ILE A 13 13.82 -7.73 3.31
C ILE A 13 13.28 -8.36 2.04
N PHE A 14 13.13 -7.56 1.00
CA PHE A 14 12.28 -7.94 -0.12
C PHE A 14 12.95 -8.92 -1.09
N LYS A 15 14.26 -8.78 -1.31
CA LYS A 15 15.04 -9.64 -2.21
C LYS A 15 14.96 -11.12 -1.80
N ASP A 16 15.05 -11.40 -0.51
CA ASP A 16 14.98 -12.77 0.01
C ASP A 16 13.58 -13.36 -0.09
N ILE A 17 12.54 -12.54 0.09
CA ILE A 17 11.14 -12.95 -0.10
C ILE A 17 10.89 -13.32 -1.56
N LEU A 18 11.42 -12.53 -2.50
CA LEU A 18 11.25 -12.78 -3.93
C LEU A 18 12.01 -14.01 -4.43
N LYS A 19 13.13 -14.37 -3.78
CA LYS A 19 13.95 -15.54 -4.14
C LYS A 19 13.44 -16.87 -3.60
N LYS A 20 12.66 -16.86 -2.52
CA LYS A 20 12.14 -18.09 -1.91
C LYS A 20 11.01 -18.66 -2.77
N GLU A 21 11.23 -19.84 -3.35
CA GLU A 21 10.19 -20.62 -4.04
C GLU A 21 9.24 -21.34 -3.06
N ASP A 22 9.35 -21.12 -1.75
CA ASP A 22 8.41 -21.70 -0.79
C ASP A 22 7.08 -20.95 -0.83
N TYR A 23 6.23 -21.38 -1.75
CA TYR A 23 4.94 -20.76 -2.08
C TYR A 23 3.88 -20.91 -0.98
N LEU A 24 4.15 -21.64 0.11
CA LEU A 24 3.11 -21.96 1.08
C LEU A 24 2.62 -20.72 1.83
N LYS A 25 3.52 -19.81 2.24
CA LYS A 25 3.19 -18.49 2.82
C LYS A 25 4.34 -17.48 2.64
N PRO A 26 4.53 -16.93 1.44
CA PRO A 26 5.52 -15.87 1.24
C PRO A 26 5.17 -14.64 2.09
N GLY A 27 6.19 -13.91 2.54
CA GLY A 27 6.02 -12.64 3.21
C GLY A 27 5.37 -11.61 2.29
N ARG A 28 4.49 -10.76 2.81
CA ARG A 28 3.79 -9.73 2.04
C ARG A 28 4.08 -8.33 2.59
N LEU A 29 3.93 -7.32 1.74
CA LEU A 29 4.12 -5.92 2.10
C LEU A 29 2.77 -5.24 2.31
N LEU A 30 2.72 -4.34 3.29
CA LEU A 30 1.59 -3.44 3.50
C LEU A 30 1.92 -2.04 2.97
N GLY A 31 1.09 -1.54 2.06
CA GLY A 31 1.12 -0.17 1.57
C GLY A 31 0.29 0.74 2.48
N LEU A 32 0.82 1.91 2.80
CA LEU A 32 0.20 2.93 3.65
C LEU A 32 0.20 4.27 2.93
N ASP A 33 -0.92 4.99 2.92
CA ASP A 33 -0.96 6.42 2.60
C ASP A 33 -1.84 7.13 3.62
N VAL A 34 -1.35 8.24 4.15
CA VAL A 34 -2.02 9.03 5.19
C VAL A 34 -2.52 10.32 4.55
N SER A 35 -3.83 10.50 4.52
CA SER A 35 -4.51 11.76 4.16
C SER A 35 -5.10 12.41 5.40
N ASP A 36 -5.60 13.64 5.28
CA ASP A 36 -6.28 14.35 6.37
C ASP A 36 -7.41 13.53 7.01
N LYS A 37 -8.14 12.76 6.20
CA LYS A 37 -9.34 12.03 6.63
C LYS A 37 -9.10 10.54 6.81
N TYR A 38 -8.20 9.94 6.03
CA TYR A 38 -8.05 8.50 5.98
C TYR A 38 -6.61 8.05 6.12
N VAL A 39 -6.44 6.85 6.67
CA VAL A 39 -5.26 6.01 6.42
C VAL A 39 -5.69 4.93 5.45
N SER A 40 -5.25 5.01 4.20
CA SER A 40 -5.52 3.97 3.21
C SER A 40 -4.50 2.84 3.31
N LEU A 41 -4.98 1.59 3.21
CA LEU A 41 -4.20 0.37 3.32
C LEU A 41 -4.30 -0.43 2.03
N ALA A 42 -3.16 -0.92 1.56
CA ALA A 42 -3.05 -1.87 0.47
C ALA A 42 -2.14 -3.03 0.90
N VAL A 43 -2.26 -4.19 0.28
CA VAL A 43 -1.38 -5.33 0.53
C VAL A 43 -0.88 -5.90 -0.80
N SER A 44 0.37 -6.33 -0.86
CA SER A 44 0.89 -7.02 -2.06
C SER A 44 0.22 -8.38 -2.21
N ASP A 45 0.10 -8.96 -3.40
CA ASP A 45 -0.37 -10.33 -3.57
C ASP A 45 0.69 -11.34 -3.08
N TRP A 46 0.35 -12.63 -3.08
CA TRP A 46 1.25 -13.69 -2.65
C TRP A 46 2.51 -13.81 -3.52
N LYS A 47 2.49 -13.32 -4.76
CA LYS A 47 3.70 -13.26 -5.61
C LYS A 47 4.50 -11.98 -5.42
N ASN A 48 4.01 -11.05 -4.60
CA ASN A 48 4.53 -9.69 -4.49
C ASN A 48 4.73 -8.98 -5.85
N LYS A 49 3.78 -9.18 -6.77
CA LYS A 49 3.75 -8.56 -8.11
C LYS A 49 2.70 -7.46 -8.21
N THR A 50 1.62 -7.58 -7.44
CA THR A 50 0.45 -6.69 -7.57
C THR A 50 0.03 -6.19 -6.21
N ALA A 51 -0.25 -4.90 -6.07
CA ALA A 51 -0.88 -4.32 -4.89
C ALA A 51 -2.40 -4.41 -5.01
N VAL A 52 -3.07 -4.87 -3.96
CA VAL A 52 -4.53 -4.90 -3.87
C VAL A 52 -5.00 -3.98 -2.75
N PRO A 53 -6.11 -3.25 -2.93
CA PRO A 53 -6.65 -2.44 -1.86
C PRO A 53 -7.17 -3.32 -0.74
N LEU A 54 -6.97 -2.89 0.51
CA LEU A 54 -7.37 -3.66 1.69
C LEU A 54 -8.50 -2.97 2.46
N ARG A 55 -8.27 -1.75 2.94
CA ARG A 55 -9.28 -0.93 3.65
C ARG A 55 -8.80 0.51 3.78
N ALA A 56 -9.72 1.42 4.13
CA ALA A 56 -9.39 2.76 4.56
C ALA A 56 -9.90 2.97 6.00
N LEU A 57 -9.06 3.54 6.86
CA LEU A 57 -9.37 3.81 8.25
C LEU A 57 -9.70 5.30 8.40
N ASP A 58 -10.90 5.63 8.87
CA ASP A 58 -11.32 7.01 9.10
C ASP A 58 -10.66 7.58 10.36
N ARG A 59 -9.90 8.67 10.21
CA ARG A 59 -9.11 9.31 11.28
C ARG A 59 -9.95 10.16 12.23
N LEU A 60 -11.17 10.51 11.84
CA LEU A 60 -12.11 11.25 12.69
C LEU A 60 -12.96 10.31 13.53
N GLU A 61 -13.26 9.12 13.00
CA GLU A 61 -14.09 8.12 13.70
C GLU A 61 -13.26 7.15 14.54
N ILE A 62 -12.05 6.81 14.10
CA ILE A 62 -11.19 5.80 14.74
C ILE A 62 -9.97 6.48 15.35
N ASN A 63 -9.74 6.29 16.65
CA ASN A 63 -8.53 6.79 17.28
C ASN A 63 -7.29 6.00 16.82
N MET A 64 -6.11 6.61 16.97
CA MET A 64 -4.87 6.03 16.46
C MET A 64 -4.48 4.71 17.15
N ASP A 65 -4.83 4.50 18.42
CA ASP A 65 -4.53 3.25 19.14
C ASP A 65 -5.30 2.06 18.56
N LEU A 66 -6.60 2.26 18.25
CA LEU A 66 -7.43 1.28 17.57
C LEU A 66 -6.96 1.01 16.14
N MET A 67 -6.53 2.05 15.41
CA MET A 67 -5.90 1.85 14.11
C MET A 67 -4.64 0.99 14.22
N ALA A 68 -3.83 1.18 15.27
CA ALA A 68 -2.66 0.36 15.52
C ALA A 68 -3.03 -1.10 15.86
N ASP A 69 -4.11 -1.35 16.62
CA ASP A 69 -4.64 -2.71 16.86
C ASP A 69 -5.11 -3.38 15.57
N MET A 70 -5.80 -2.62 14.70
CA MET A 70 -6.24 -3.10 13.40
C MET A 70 -5.04 -3.46 12.51
N ILE A 71 -4.03 -2.59 12.44
CA ILE A 71 -2.80 -2.84 11.67
C ILE A 71 -2.03 -4.04 12.23
N GLN A 72 -1.97 -4.19 13.56
CA GLN A 72 -1.33 -5.34 14.19
C GLN A 72 -2.00 -6.66 13.79
N SER A 73 -3.34 -6.69 13.76
CA SER A 73 -4.09 -7.87 13.34
C SER A 73 -3.77 -8.28 11.90
N LEU A 74 -3.54 -7.30 11.02
CA LEU A 74 -3.17 -7.54 9.62
C LEU A 74 -1.80 -8.20 9.47
N ILE A 75 -0.87 -8.03 10.42
CA ILE A 75 0.47 -8.64 10.37
C ILE A 75 0.34 -10.15 10.28
N SER A 76 -0.44 -10.75 11.19
CA SER A 76 -0.65 -12.20 11.20
C SER A 76 -1.60 -12.65 10.09
N GLU A 77 -2.62 -11.85 9.77
CA GLU A 77 -3.61 -12.18 8.71
C GLU A 77 -2.97 -12.29 7.33
N HIS A 78 -1.98 -11.44 7.03
CA HIS A 78 -1.36 -11.35 5.71
C HIS A 78 0.11 -11.74 5.69
N ASN A 79 0.66 -12.25 6.79
CA ASN A 79 2.09 -12.59 6.90
C ASN A 79 2.97 -11.40 6.50
N LEU A 80 2.70 -10.24 7.10
CA LEU A 80 3.38 -9.00 6.75
C LEU A 80 4.83 -9.02 7.23
N VAL A 81 5.73 -8.58 6.36
CA VAL A 81 7.17 -8.51 6.61
C VAL A 81 7.72 -7.09 6.59
N GLY A 82 6.90 -6.12 6.19
CA GLY A 82 7.31 -4.73 6.17
C GLY A 82 6.28 -3.82 5.54
N PHE A 83 6.55 -2.52 5.66
CA PHE A 83 5.64 -1.47 5.26
C PHE A 83 6.24 -0.58 4.17
N VAL A 84 5.41 -0.17 3.21
CA VAL A 84 5.74 0.83 2.20
C VAL A 84 4.84 2.04 2.42
N VAL A 85 5.40 3.13 2.93
CA VAL A 85 4.66 4.37 3.16
C VAL A 85 4.76 5.26 1.93
N GLY A 86 3.63 5.48 1.28
CA GLY A 86 3.48 6.45 0.20
C GLY A 86 3.53 7.87 0.70
N ILE A 87 4.32 8.71 0.03
CA ILE A 87 4.28 10.17 0.20
C ILE A 87 4.01 10.84 -1.16
N LYS A 88 3.16 11.87 -1.14
CA LYS A 88 2.90 12.75 -2.30
C LYS A 88 4.09 13.71 -2.47
N HIS A 89 4.31 14.22 -3.69
CA HIS A 89 5.41 15.10 -4.16
C HIS A 89 5.77 16.32 -3.28
N ALA A 90 6.23 16.07 -2.07
CA ALA A 90 6.75 17.06 -1.15
C ALA A 90 7.73 16.31 -0.24
N LYS A 91 9.02 16.43 -0.55
CA LYS A 91 10.02 16.38 0.51
C LYS A 91 10.04 17.77 1.14
N PRO A 92 9.91 17.88 2.47
CA PRO A 92 9.90 16.80 3.47
C PRO A 92 8.53 16.10 3.64
N MET A 93 8.56 14.82 4.08
CA MET A 93 7.36 14.07 4.51
C MET A 93 6.51 14.93 5.44
N ASP A 94 5.21 15.00 5.14
CA ASP A 94 4.28 15.84 5.86
C ASP A 94 4.17 15.43 7.34
N ALA A 95 3.81 16.41 8.18
CA ALA A 95 3.76 16.22 9.62
C ALA A 95 2.73 15.17 10.04
N GLN A 96 1.67 14.95 9.26
CA GLN A 96 0.62 14.00 9.61
C GLN A 96 1.08 12.56 9.40
N THR A 97 1.65 12.27 8.23
CA THR A 97 2.27 10.96 7.95
C THR A 97 3.34 10.66 8.98
N ARG A 98 4.17 11.66 9.33
CA ARG A 98 5.18 11.51 10.38
C ARG A 98 4.57 11.19 11.74
N ASN A 99 3.60 11.96 12.19
CA ASN A 99 2.95 11.75 13.48
C ASN A 99 2.28 10.38 13.57
N PHE A 100 1.68 9.92 12.47
CA PHE A 100 1.05 8.60 12.40
C PHE A 100 2.09 7.47 12.52
N ILE A 101 3.20 7.55 11.77
CA ILE A 101 4.31 6.60 11.88
C ILE A 101 4.90 6.59 13.29
N ASP A 102 5.15 7.77 13.86
CA ASP A 102 5.70 7.91 15.20
C ASP A 102 4.77 7.30 16.24
N HIS A 103 3.46 7.51 16.10
CA HIS A 103 2.46 6.89 16.97
C HIS A 103 2.49 5.36 16.84
N LEU A 104 2.44 4.80 15.61
CA LEU A 104 2.55 3.37 15.39
C LEU A 104 3.82 2.77 16.03
N CYS A 105 4.96 3.44 15.86
CA CYS A 105 6.21 3.04 16.49
C CYS A 105 6.14 3.05 18.02
N LYS A 106 5.56 4.09 18.62
CA LYS A 106 5.42 4.23 20.08
C LYS A 106 4.53 3.16 20.68
N THR A 107 3.53 2.66 19.96
CA THR A 107 2.65 1.59 20.48
C THR A 107 3.38 0.26 20.72
N GLY A 108 4.53 0.03 20.07
CA GLY A 108 5.23 -1.26 20.13
C GLY A 108 4.55 -2.41 19.36
N LYS A 109 3.31 -2.21 18.85
CA LYS A 109 2.50 -3.24 18.18
C LYS A 109 3.08 -3.73 16.85
N VAL A 110 3.89 -2.89 16.20
CA VAL A 110 4.59 -3.17 14.94
C VAL A 110 6.11 -3.31 15.14
N GLN A 111 6.53 -3.74 16.34
CA GLN A 111 7.94 -3.99 16.64
C GLN A 111 8.46 -5.19 15.85
N GLY A 112 9.72 -5.11 15.40
CA GLY A 112 10.37 -6.17 14.62
C GLY A 112 10.10 -6.13 13.11
N LEU A 113 9.26 -5.19 12.64
CA LEU A 113 9.09 -4.90 11.22
C LEU A 113 9.83 -3.63 10.83
N GLU A 114 10.18 -3.52 9.55
CA GLU A 114 10.76 -2.34 8.96
C GLU A 114 9.77 -1.62 8.05
N TYR A 115 10.08 -0.37 7.73
CA TYR A 115 9.34 0.39 6.75
C TYR A 115 10.27 1.18 5.85
N THR A 116 9.78 1.46 4.64
CA THR A 116 10.41 2.40 3.72
C THR A 116 9.42 3.47 3.28
N ILE A 117 9.95 4.56 2.75
CA ILE A 117 9.18 5.66 2.19
C ILE A 117 9.30 5.60 0.68
N TRP A 118 8.16 5.55 0.00
CA TRP A 118 8.09 5.55 -1.46
C TRP A 118 7.41 6.81 -1.96
N GLU A 119 8.14 7.59 -2.73
CA GLU A 119 7.57 8.75 -3.41
C GLU A 119 6.84 8.27 -4.66
N PHE A 120 5.51 8.41 -4.66
CA PHE A 120 4.72 8.11 -5.86
C PHE A 120 4.42 9.41 -6.60
N GLY A 121 4.86 9.45 -7.86
CA GLY A 121 4.68 10.61 -8.70
C GLY A 121 3.28 10.68 -9.31
N ILE A 122 2.60 11.80 -9.08
CA ILE A 122 1.41 12.22 -9.82
C ILE A 122 1.88 13.13 -10.96
N THR A 123 2.70 12.62 -11.88
CA THR A 123 3.16 13.40 -13.03
C THR A 123 2.10 13.37 -14.13
N SER A 124 1.31 14.45 -14.22
CA SER A 124 0.51 15.05 -15.33
C SER A 124 -0.13 14.21 -16.46
N LYS A 125 0.04 12.88 -16.53
CA LYS A 125 -0.84 12.00 -17.30
C LYS A 125 -2.18 11.94 -16.55
N PRO A 126 -3.33 11.92 -17.26
CA PRO A 126 -4.62 11.95 -16.59
C PRO A 126 -4.64 10.87 -15.52
N LEU A 127 -4.90 11.28 -14.27
CA LEU A 127 -5.01 10.46 -13.06
C LEU A 127 -5.74 9.12 -13.36
N VAL A 128 -6.75 9.19 -14.22
CA VAL A 128 -7.54 8.10 -14.78
C VAL A 128 -6.70 7.00 -15.42
N ILE A 129 -5.66 7.29 -16.23
CA ILE A 129 -4.92 6.25 -16.98
C ILE A 129 -4.04 5.40 -16.06
N GLN A 130 -3.41 6.00 -15.06
CA GLN A 130 -2.51 5.28 -14.16
C GLN A 130 -3.31 4.45 -13.16
N ILE A 131 -4.40 5.03 -12.64
CA ILE A 131 -5.43 4.37 -11.86
C ILE A 131 -6.09 3.22 -12.64
N VAL A 132 -6.52 3.45 -13.89
CA VAL A 132 -7.09 2.42 -14.77
C VAL A 132 -6.07 1.32 -15.11
N ARG A 133 -4.77 1.63 -15.22
CA ARG A 133 -3.72 0.62 -15.43
C ARG A 133 -3.52 -0.26 -14.20
N SER A 134 -3.42 0.35 -13.02
CA SER A 134 -3.41 -0.39 -11.74
C SER A 134 -4.73 -1.17 -11.54
N PHE A 135 -5.85 -0.68 -12.08
CA PHE A 135 -7.16 -1.37 -12.00
C PHE A 135 -7.39 -2.44 -13.05
N ARG A 136 -6.75 -2.39 -14.22
CA ARG A 136 -6.77 -3.50 -15.17
C ARG A 136 -6.24 -4.77 -14.49
N CYS A 137 -5.26 -4.60 -13.61
CA CYS A 137 -4.73 -5.64 -12.74
C CYS A 137 -5.78 -6.18 -11.73
N VAL A 138 -6.64 -5.31 -11.18
CA VAL A 138 -7.69 -5.68 -10.20
C VAL A 138 -8.92 -6.31 -10.89
N THR A 139 -9.36 -5.81 -12.05
CA THR A 139 -10.55 -6.30 -12.76
C THR A 139 -10.32 -7.59 -13.55
N GLU A 140 -9.08 -7.88 -13.97
CA GLU A 140 -8.72 -9.14 -14.63
C GLU A 140 -8.34 -10.24 -13.61
N CYS A 141 -8.07 -9.88 -12.35
CA CYS A 141 -7.76 -10.83 -11.29
C CYS A 141 -9.04 -11.33 -10.61
N ARG A 142 -9.58 -12.47 -11.08
CA ARG A 142 -10.73 -13.17 -10.48
C ARG A 142 -10.61 -13.44 -8.97
N ILE A 143 -9.40 -13.42 -8.42
CA ILE A 143 -9.09 -13.67 -7.01
C ILE A 143 -9.37 -12.44 -6.12
N CYS A 144 -9.24 -11.21 -6.64
CA CYS A 144 -9.52 -9.97 -5.91
C CYS A 144 -11.03 -9.75 -5.68
N ILE A 145 -11.86 -10.27 -6.60
CA ILE A 145 -13.33 -10.16 -6.54
C ILE A 145 -13.92 -11.00 -5.40
N GLN A 146 -13.25 -12.06 -4.96
CA GLN A 146 -13.76 -12.97 -3.92
C GLN A 146 -13.38 -12.57 -2.49
N THR A 147 -12.45 -11.64 -2.29
CA THR A 147 -11.90 -11.30 -0.96
C THR A 147 -12.13 -9.85 -0.52
N ALA A 148 -12.55 -8.96 -1.43
CA ALA A 148 -13.07 -7.65 -1.06
C ALA A 148 -14.58 -7.75 -0.79
N SER A 149 -15.06 -7.21 0.34
CA SER A 149 -16.50 -7.08 0.57
C SER A 149 -17.16 -6.37 -0.62
N GLU A 150 -18.34 -6.82 -1.06
CA GLU A 150 -19.06 -6.25 -2.21
C GLU A 150 -19.26 -4.71 -2.10
N ILE A 151 -19.26 -4.20 -0.86
CA ILE A 151 -19.31 -2.78 -0.51
C ILE A 151 -18.08 -2.03 -1.03
N TYR A 152 -16.88 -2.59 -0.85
CA TYR A 152 -15.63 -1.96 -1.27
C TYR A 152 -15.53 -1.88 -2.80
N ILE A 153 -15.95 -2.94 -3.51
CA ILE A 153 -16.00 -2.96 -4.98
C ILE A 153 -16.99 -1.93 -5.50
N ARG A 154 -18.16 -1.77 -4.86
CA ARG A 154 -19.17 -0.76 -5.23
C ARG A 154 -18.70 0.67 -5.00
N GLU A 155 -18.10 0.96 -3.84
CA GLU A 155 -17.55 2.29 -3.56
C GLU A 155 -16.40 2.65 -4.50
N PHE A 156 -15.57 1.67 -4.83
CA PHE A 156 -14.44 1.81 -5.74
C PHE A 156 -14.88 1.99 -7.20
N ALA A 157 -15.89 1.24 -7.64
CA ALA A 157 -16.53 1.43 -8.95
C ALA A 157 -17.24 2.79 -9.03
N SER A 158 -17.87 3.25 -7.94
CA SER A 158 -18.45 4.60 -7.85
C SER A 158 -17.37 5.68 -7.91
N ALA A 159 -16.24 5.49 -7.24
CA ALA A 159 -15.09 6.39 -7.32
C ALA A 159 -14.54 6.48 -8.74
N LEU A 160 -14.43 5.33 -9.41
CA LEU A 160 -14.05 5.20 -10.82
C LEU A 160 -15.01 5.93 -11.76
N ALA A 161 -16.32 5.80 -11.54
CA ALA A 161 -17.35 6.45 -12.34
C ALA A 161 -17.32 7.97 -12.15
N SER A 162 -17.18 8.46 -10.91
CA SER A 162 -16.99 9.88 -10.65
C SER A 162 -15.69 10.40 -11.26
N ALA A 163 -14.63 9.58 -11.25
CA ALA A 163 -13.34 9.91 -11.82
C ALA A 163 -13.34 10.11 -13.33
N ALA A 164 -13.98 9.19 -14.03
CA ALA A 164 -14.15 9.26 -15.48
C ALA A 164 -15.01 10.45 -15.91
N LEU A 165 -15.88 10.96 -15.02
CA LEU A 165 -16.75 12.11 -15.24
C LEU A 165 -16.15 13.45 -14.79
N GLY A 166 -14.88 13.49 -14.35
CA GLY A 166 -14.22 14.72 -13.88
C GLY A 166 -14.71 15.24 -12.53
N HIS A 167 -15.52 14.46 -11.80
CA HIS A 167 -15.93 14.77 -10.44
C HIS A 167 -14.90 14.20 -9.45
N VAL A 168 -14.16 15.08 -8.77
CA VAL A 168 -13.23 14.69 -7.69
C VAL A 168 -14.06 14.31 -6.46
N THR A 169 -14.29 13.02 -6.25
CA THR A 169 -14.99 12.53 -5.05
C THR A 169 -13.99 12.16 -3.94
N ASN A 170 -14.48 12.13 -2.71
CA ASN A 170 -13.68 11.83 -1.51
C ASN A 170 -13.13 10.38 -1.46
N ASN A 171 -13.45 9.53 -2.45
CA ASN A 171 -13.06 8.11 -2.50
C ASN A 171 -11.68 7.85 -3.14
N TYR A 172 -11.06 8.82 -3.82
CA TYR A 172 -9.73 8.62 -4.43
C TYR A 172 -8.62 8.45 -3.40
N GLU A 173 -8.78 9.03 -2.21
CA GLU A 173 -7.79 8.93 -1.13
C GLU A 173 -7.59 7.48 -0.67
N LYS A 174 -8.61 6.62 -0.89
CA LYS A 174 -8.57 5.19 -0.57
C LYS A 174 -7.64 4.38 -1.50
N CYS A 175 -7.16 4.97 -2.61
CA CYS A 175 -6.37 4.28 -3.63
C CYS A 175 -4.86 4.61 -3.58
N TYR A 176 -4.44 5.62 -2.81
CA TYR A 176 -3.05 6.06 -2.84
C TYR A 176 -2.07 5.02 -2.27
N ALA A 177 -2.47 4.27 -1.25
CA ALA A 177 -1.69 3.14 -0.76
C ALA A 177 -1.42 2.08 -1.85
N VAL A 178 -2.38 1.84 -2.75
CA VAL A 178 -2.21 0.92 -3.89
C VAL A 178 -1.20 1.50 -4.88
N CYS A 179 -1.31 2.78 -5.22
CA CYS A 179 -0.37 3.44 -6.13
C CYS A 179 1.07 3.43 -5.59
N ALA A 180 1.25 3.74 -4.31
CA ALA A 180 2.54 3.74 -3.65
C ALA A 180 3.15 2.33 -3.63
N LEU A 181 2.38 1.34 -3.16
CA LEU A 181 2.86 -0.03 -3.08
C LEU A 181 3.13 -0.61 -4.47
N GLN A 182 2.24 -0.42 -5.44
CA GLN A 182 2.47 -0.90 -6.81
C GLN A 182 3.72 -0.28 -7.43
N GLY A 183 3.94 1.03 -7.22
CA GLY A 183 5.16 1.70 -7.71
C GLY A 183 6.43 1.09 -7.14
N TYR A 184 6.43 0.75 -5.84
CA TYR A 184 7.54 0.07 -5.19
C TYR A 184 7.75 -1.34 -5.75
N LEU A 185 6.67 -2.13 -5.87
CA LEU A 185 6.71 -3.50 -6.41
C LEU A 185 7.19 -3.52 -7.87
N ASP A 186 6.74 -2.60 -8.71
CA ASP A 186 7.15 -2.51 -10.12
C ASP A 186 8.64 -2.21 -10.25
N CYS A 187 9.17 -1.34 -9.40
CA CYS A 187 10.59 -0.98 -9.42
C CYS A 187 11.47 -2.14 -8.97
N THR A 188 11.13 -2.76 -7.86
CA THR A 188 11.89 -3.88 -7.28
C THR A 188 11.80 -5.16 -8.10
N ASN A 189 10.64 -5.47 -8.68
CA ASN A 189 10.52 -6.61 -9.60
C ASN A 189 11.31 -6.42 -10.90
N LYS A 190 11.60 -5.18 -11.34
CA LYS A 190 12.52 -4.92 -12.46
C LYS A 190 13.97 -5.15 -12.06
N MET A 191 14.37 -4.69 -10.87
CA MET A 191 15.72 -4.94 -10.34
C MET A 191 16.02 -6.45 -10.23
N VAL A 192 15.03 -7.25 -9.82
CA VAL A 192 15.17 -8.73 -9.81
C VAL A 192 15.26 -9.32 -11.20
N LYS A 193 14.82 -8.67 -12.28
CA LYS A 193 15.04 -9.22 -13.63
C LYS A 193 16.46 -8.91 -14.11
N GLU A 194 16.91 -7.69 -13.86
CA GLU A 194 18.23 -7.19 -14.29
C GLU A 194 19.40 -7.85 -13.52
N ASP A 195 19.19 -8.29 -12.26
CA ASP A 195 20.20 -9.05 -11.49
C ASP A 195 20.47 -10.47 -12.05
N TRP A 196 19.66 -10.97 -12.97
CA TRP A 196 19.73 -12.36 -13.51
C TRP A 196 20.11 -12.42 -15.01
N ASP A 197 20.33 -11.28 -15.65
CA ASP A 197 20.86 -11.16 -17.03
C ASP A 197 22.37 -10.83 -16.99
#